data_AF-A0A1Y3BAM2-F1
#
_entry.id   AF-A0A1Y3BAM2-F1
#
_cell.length_a   1.000
_cell.length_b   1.000
_cell.length_c   1.000
_cell.angle_alpha   90.00
_cell.angle_beta   90.00
_cell.angle_gamma   90.00
#
_symmetry.space_group_name_H-M   'P 1'
#
loop_
_entity.id
_entity.type
_entity.pdbx_description
1 polymer ?
#
loop_
_entity_poly.entity_id
_entity_poly.type
_entity_poly.pdbx_seq_one_letter_code
_entity_poly.pdbx_strand_id
1 'polypeptide(L)' 'MLYTFIARDENDISVERGEIITVLNKDDQDWFWVIRSDSQEGFVPVSFTYPIDLLLS' A
#
# COMPACT_ATOMS: atom_id res chain seq x y z
N MET A 1 -3.87 4.75 -1.74
CA MET A 1 -4.23 3.62 -2.63
C MET A 1 -5.14 4.08 -3.77
N LEU A 2 -4.86 3.67 -5.01
CA LEU A 2 -5.67 3.99 -6.21
C LEU A 2 -6.90 3.07 -6.38
N TYR A 3 -6.78 1.81 -5.95
CA TYR A 3 -7.82 0.79 -6.03
C TYR A 3 -7.91 0.03 -4.70
N THR A 4 -9.04 -0.64 -4.46
CA THR A 4 -9.15 -1.57 -3.34
C THR A 4 -8.32 -2.81 -3.64
N PHE A 5 -7.40 -3.13 -2.72
CA PHE A 5 -6.62 -4.36 -2.76
C PHE A 5 -7.14 -5.29 -1.66
N ILE A 6 -7.43 -6.54 -2.04
CA ILE A 6 -7.84 -7.60 -1.11
C ILE A 6 -6.64 -8.53 -1.00
N ALA A 7 -6.21 -8.79 0.23
CA ALA A 7 -5.09 -9.68 0.55
C ALA A 7 -5.23 -11.03 -0.14
N ARG A 8 -4.15 -11.53 -0.74
CA ARG A 8 -4.14 -12.79 -1.50
C ARG A 8 -3.27 -13.85 -0.85
N ASP A 9 -2.18 -13.43 -0.22
CA ASP A 9 -1.24 -14.29 0.49
C ASP A 9 -1.16 -13.92 1.98
N GLU A 10 -0.51 -14.77 2.78
CA GLU A 10 -0.44 -14.65 4.24
C GLU A 10 0.25 -13.37 4.75
N ASN A 11 1.10 -12.76 3.92
CA ASN A 11 1.86 -11.56 4.25
C ASN A 11 1.26 -10.29 3.63
N ASP A 12 0.12 -10.40 2.95
CA ASP A 12 -0.60 -9.26 2.38
C ASP A 12 -1.54 -8.62 3.41
N ILE A 13 -1.85 -7.34 3.20
CA ILE A 13 -2.96 -6.68 3.90
C ILE A 13 -3.98 -6.14 2.91
N SER A 14 -5.26 -6.19 3.30
CA SER A 14 -6.32 -5.53 2.52
C SER A 14 -6.30 -4.03 2.79
N VAL A 15 -6.44 -3.24 1.73
CA VAL A 15 -6.43 -1.77 1.82
C VAL A 15 -7.50 -1.19 0.90
N GLU A 16 -8.30 -0.26 1.40
CA GLU A 16 -9.39 0.32 0.64
C GLU A 16 -8.91 1.38 -0.36
N ARG A 17 -9.66 1.55 -1.46
CA ARG A 17 -9.42 2.66 -2.40
C ARG A 17 -9.49 4.00 -1.65
N GLY A 18 -8.49 4.85 -1.87
CA GLY A 18 -8.40 6.17 -1.25
C GLY A 18 -7.75 6.16 0.14
N GLU A 19 -7.56 4.99 0.76
CA GLU A 19 -6.85 4.90 2.03
C GLU A 19 -5.37 5.30 1.85
N ILE A 20 -4.86 6.05 2.85
CA ILE A 20 -3.46 6.46 2.91
C ILE A 20 -2.71 5.44 3.75
N ILE A 21 -1.61 4.94 3.20
CA ILE A 21 -0.70 4.00 3.82
C ILE A 21 0.69 4.61 3.87
N THR A 22 1.51 4.18 4.83
CA THR A 22 2.92 4.55 4.90
C THR A 22 3.77 3.43 4.31
N VAL A 23 4.62 3.75 3.33
CA VAL A 23 5.55 2.78 2.75
C VAL A 23 6.78 2.67 3.65
N LEU A 24 7.06 1.46 4.14
CA LEU A 24 8.19 1.14 5.00
C LEU A 24 9.36 0.56 4.22
N ASN A 25 9.10 -0.24 3.17
CA ASN A 25 10.12 -0.77 2.26
C ASN A 25 9.63 -0.68 0.80
N LYS A 26 10.51 -0.24 -0.10
CA LYS A 26 10.28 -0.06 -1.54
C LYS A 26 11.39 -0.62 -2.44
N ASP A 27 12.18 -1.56 -1.92
CA ASP A 27 13.33 -2.14 -2.63
C ASP A 27 12.90 -3.08 -3.77
N ASP A 28 11.68 -3.62 -3.68
CA ASP A 28 11.06 -4.43 -4.72
C ASP A 28 10.24 -3.56 -5.70
N GLN A 29 10.23 -3.94 -6.99
CA GLN A 29 9.56 -3.18 -8.05
C GLN A 29 8.06 -3.44 -8.14
N ASP A 30 7.63 -4.61 -7.67
CA ASP A 30 6.25 -5.08 -7.76
C ASP A 30 5.51 -4.94 -6.44
N TRP A 31 6.23 -4.98 -5.31
CA TRP A 31 5.63 -4.98 -3.96
C TRP A 31 6.24 -3.95 -3.01
N PHE A 32 5.37 -3.31 -2.22
CA PHE A 32 5.79 -2.49 -1.08
C PHE A 32 5.39 -3.14 0.23
N TRP A 33 6.30 -3.08 1.22
CA TRP A 33 5.95 -3.32 2.61
C TRP A 33 5.42 -2.02 3.21
N VAL A 34 4.22 -2.05 3.77
CA VAL A 34 3.49 -0.85 4.18
C VAL A 34 2.88 -1.03 5.57
N ILE A 35 2.55 0.08 6.22
CA ILE A 35 1.77 0.11 7.46
C ILE A 35 0.52 0.98 7.29
N ARG A 36 -0.61 0.47 7.78
CA ARG A 36 -1.90 1.16 7.87
C ARG A 36 -2.03 1.93 9.19
N SER A 37 -3.04 2.79 9.28
CA SER A 37 -3.31 3.57 10.51
C SER A 37 -3.71 2.71 11.73
N ASP A 38 -4.15 1.48 11.50
CA ASP A 38 -4.49 0.50 12.53
C ASP A 38 -3.30 -0.40 12.93
N SER A 39 -2.08 0.00 12.54
CA SER A 39 -0.83 -0.71 12.80
C SER A 39 -0.71 -2.10 12.15
N GLN A 40 -1.56 -2.41 11.16
CA GLN A 40 -1.36 -3.62 10.35
C GLN A 40 -0.28 -3.36 9.29
N GLU A 41 0.65 -4.30 9.19
CA GLU A 41 1.73 -4.30 8.21
C GLU A 41 1.56 -5.46 7.23
N GLY A 42 1.97 -5.22 5.99
CA GLY A 42 1.94 -6.25 4.96
C GLY A 42 2.33 -5.74 3.59
N PHE A 43 2.27 -6.64 2.62
CA PHE A 43 2.53 -6.34 1.23
C PHE A 43 1.29 -5.78 0.51
N VAL A 44 1.56 -4.83 -0.38
CA VAL A 44 0.62 -4.33 -1.39
C VAL A 44 1.34 -4.15 -2.72
N PRO A 45 0.63 -4.30 -3.86
CA PRO A 45 1.24 -4.13 -5.18
C PRO A 45 1.54 -2.66 -5.49
N VAL A 46 2.73 -2.37 -6.01
CA VAL A 46 3.18 -1.01 -6.36
C VAL A 46 2.22 -0.34 -7.35
N SER A 47 1.70 -1.11 -8.31
CA SER A 47 0.75 -0.64 -9.33
C SER A 47 -0.59 -0.13 -8.77
N PHE A 48 -0.88 -0.36 -7.48
CA PHE A 48 -2.07 0.12 -6.79
C PHE A 48 -1.79 1.38 -5.96
N THR A 49 -0.54 1.83 -5.90
CA THR A 49 -0.11 2.96 -5.08
C THR A 49 0.09 4.21 -5.93
N TYR A 50 -0.04 5.37 -5.30
CA TYR A 50 0.31 6.66 -5.89
C TYR A 50 0.87 7.57 -4.79
N PRO A 51 2.02 8.24 -4.99
CA PRO A 51 2.59 9.13 -3.99
C PRO A 51 1.66 10.31 -3.68
N ILE A 52 1.30 10.47 -2.41
CA ILE A 52 0.36 11.54 -1.99
C ILE A 52 0.93 12.93 -2.23
N ASP A 53 2.24 13.11 -2.11
CA ASP A 53 2.91 14.40 -2.34
C ASP A 53 2.76 14.89 -3.79
N LEU A 54 2.54 13.99 -4.74
CA LEU A 54 2.28 14.30 -6.16
C LEU A 54 0.80 14.58 -6.46
N LEU A 55 -0.11 14.38 -5.51
CA LEU A 55 -1.52 14.77 -5.63
C LEU A 55 -1.78 16.19 -5.10
N LEU A 56 -0.84 16.72 -4.31
CA LEU A 56 -0.96 18.01 -3.65
C LEU A 56 -0.20 19.13 -4.39
N SER A 57 0.39 18.83 -5.54
CA SER A 57 1.11 19.74 -6.45
C SER A 57 0.24 20.13 -7.64
#